data_AF-A0A8K0EEC5-F1
#
_entry.id   AF-A0A8K0EEC5-F1
#
_cell.length_a   1.000
_cell.length_b   1.000
_cell.length_c   1.000
_cell.angle_alpha   90.00
_cell.angle_beta   90.00
_cell.angle_gamma   90.00
#
_symmetry.space_group_name_H-M   'P 1'
#
loop_
_entity.id
_entity.type
_entity.pdbx_description
1 polymer ?
#
loop_
_entity_poly.entity_id
_entity_poly.type
_entity_poly.pdbx_seq_one_letter_code
_entity_poly.pdbx_strand_id
1 'polypeptide(L)'
;MFRVVVLLSVLSSAVVGQHYLSTEGQHFKLNGQRIFLSGLNMAWCRHGYDFGGDAYNTVAPGDFCPHPRAAYQQAIRDIRNNGGNSLRVWLHVDGRWTPEFSSWGSVTQTDSTNQLINDLKDLLSYARARNVLVFLVLWNGAHHGEFWERLQNLIWDDLKLDTYVEQALKPLAHALRNQRALGGWEIMNEPEGSLKIEHHSDPCYDTSFLQGSGAGWAQLDANGAPTWTDVPRQRVLRFINRQAAAIKEKAPNHLVTVGSWSELGQGVRNLYSDGCLQKAGGVPAGVLDFYQVHTYTHNGNYGSQSPFVVSDVSHYTALSGKPVVIGEFSQVRDEGMTMTEQFVLTHITINPSTGGGMTMTEQFVLTHITVNPSTGGGMTMTEQFVLTHITVNPSTGGGMTMTEQFVLTHITVNPSTGGGMTMTEQFVLTHITVNPSTGGGMTMTEQFVLTHITINPSPGGGMTITQQFERAYSRGYAGAWSWHYLGDRAADNATDAAATQLIGLRELRFKNDQTGGGCVRINLNGSTNYCEKKPPCGQLNQYFYG
;
A
#
# COMPACT_ATOMS: atom_id res chain seq x y z
N MET A 1 -7.77 -19.41 -75.21
CA MET A 1 -7.02 -18.62 -74.21
C MET A 1 -7.91 -18.44 -72.98
N PHE A 2 -7.70 -19.22 -71.94
CA PHE A 2 -8.33 -19.00 -70.63
C PHE A 2 -7.53 -17.92 -69.88
N ARG A 3 -8.19 -16.82 -69.51
CA ARG A 3 -7.61 -15.82 -68.61
C ARG A 3 -7.85 -16.28 -67.17
N VAL A 4 -6.78 -16.66 -66.50
CA VAL A 4 -6.76 -16.94 -65.05
C VAL A 4 -6.79 -15.61 -64.32
N VAL A 5 -7.83 -15.38 -63.51
CA VAL A 5 -7.87 -14.28 -62.54
C VAL A 5 -7.26 -14.82 -61.25
N VAL A 6 -6.07 -14.31 -60.90
CA VAL A 6 -5.43 -14.58 -59.61
C VAL A 6 -6.02 -13.62 -58.58
N LEU A 7 -6.87 -14.12 -57.69
CA LEU A 7 -7.24 -13.41 -56.47
C LEU A 7 -6.08 -13.52 -55.47
N LEU A 8 -5.34 -12.42 -55.28
CA LEU A 8 -4.44 -12.27 -54.15
C LEU A 8 -5.29 -12.03 -52.89
N SER A 9 -5.43 -13.06 -52.07
CA SER A 9 -5.88 -12.94 -50.68
C SER A 9 -4.76 -12.31 -49.86
N VAL A 10 -4.86 -11.01 -49.57
CA VAL A 10 -4.03 -10.38 -48.55
C VAL A 10 -4.55 -10.84 -47.19
N LEU A 11 -3.88 -11.86 -46.62
CA LEU A 11 -4.01 -12.16 -45.20
C LEU A 11 -3.37 -10.99 -44.43
N SER A 12 -4.18 -10.01 -44.06
CA SER A 12 -3.80 -8.99 -43.10
C SER A 12 -3.68 -9.67 -41.72
N SER A 13 -2.48 -10.15 -41.40
CA SER A 13 -2.12 -10.48 -40.04
C SER A 13 -2.24 -9.20 -39.22
N ALA A 14 -3.35 -9.04 -38.48
CA ALA A 14 -3.44 -8.01 -37.47
C ALA A 14 -2.33 -8.28 -36.45
N VAL A 15 -1.26 -7.49 -36.50
CA VAL A 15 -0.24 -7.49 -35.45
C VAL A 15 -0.96 -7.03 -34.18
N VAL A 16 -1.28 -7.96 -33.30
CA VAL A 16 -1.82 -7.64 -31.97
C VAL A 16 -0.70 -6.92 -31.22
N GLY A 17 -0.80 -5.60 -31.10
CA GLY A 17 0.18 -4.79 -30.38
C GLY A 17 0.26 -5.24 -28.91
N GLN A 18 1.46 -5.19 -28.32
CA GLN A 18 1.58 -5.37 -26.87
C GLN A 18 1.05 -4.11 -26.17
N HIS A 19 0.08 -4.28 -25.28
CA HIS A 19 -0.50 -3.17 -24.52
C HIS A 19 0.15 -3.07 -23.13
N TYR A 20 0.61 -1.87 -22.81
CA TYR A 20 1.19 -1.46 -21.52
C TYR A 20 0.19 -0.60 -20.75
N LEU A 21 0.45 -0.42 -19.45
CA LEU A 21 -0.23 0.61 -18.68
C LEU A 21 0.07 1.98 -19.30
N SER A 22 -0.96 2.78 -19.50
CA SER A 22 -0.86 4.12 -20.10
C SER A 22 -1.76 5.09 -19.34
N THR A 23 -1.60 6.39 -19.61
CA THR A 23 -2.44 7.44 -19.05
C THR A 23 -3.25 8.12 -20.13
N GLU A 24 -4.48 8.49 -19.81
CA GLU A 24 -5.35 9.32 -20.65
C GLU A 24 -6.11 10.28 -19.73
N GLY A 25 -5.71 11.54 -19.74
CA GLY A 25 -6.16 12.52 -18.75
C GLY A 25 -5.88 12.04 -17.33
N GLN A 26 -6.90 12.02 -16.47
CA GLN A 26 -6.77 11.62 -15.06
C GLN A 26 -6.89 10.11 -14.83
N HIS A 27 -6.76 9.29 -15.87
CA HIS A 27 -7.11 7.87 -15.80
C HIS A 27 -5.98 6.98 -16.30
N PHE A 28 -5.81 5.84 -15.64
CA PHE A 28 -5.02 4.77 -16.20
C PHE A 28 -5.82 3.97 -17.21
N LYS A 29 -5.15 3.56 -18.29
CA LYS A 29 -5.69 2.77 -19.37
C LYS A 29 -4.84 1.52 -19.60
N LEU A 30 -5.51 0.40 -19.79
CA LEU A 30 -4.90 -0.82 -20.29
C LEU A 30 -5.73 -1.32 -21.48
N ASN A 31 -5.15 -1.24 -22.68
CA ASN A 31 -5.85 -1.49 -23.94
C ASN A 31 -7.18 -0.70 -24.07
N GLY A 32 -7.13 0.61 -23.77
CA GLY A 32 -8.28 1.52 -23.84
C GLY A 32 -9.30 1.41 -22.70
N GLN A 33 -9.25 0.34 -21.89
CA GLN A 33 -10.11 0.19 -20.71
C GLN A 33 -9.54 0.97 -19.53
N ARG A 34 -10.39 1.74 -18.85
CA ARG A 34 -10.03 2.42 -17.60
C ARG A 34 -9.74 1.37 -16.53
N ILE A 35 -8.62 1.52 -15.83
CA ILE A 35 -8.27 0.67 -14.70
C ILE A 35 -8.11 1.48 -13.42
N PHE A 36 -8.34 0.83 -12.29
CA PHE A 36 -8.01 1.34 -10.96
C PHE A 36 -6.91 0.47 -10.35
N LEU A 37 -5.82 1.08 -9.89
CA LEU A 37 -4.74 0.34 -9.22
C LEU A 37 -5.15 0.04 -7.77
N SER A 38 -5.52 -1.21 -7.47
CA SER A 38 -5.82 -1.66 -6.10
C SER A 38 -4.72 -2.59 -5.63
N GLY A 39 -4.02 -2.21 -4.57
CA GLY A 39 -2.80 -2.92 -4.19
C GLY A 39 -2.29 -2.59 -2.81
N LEU A 40 -1.02 -2.91 -2.60
CA LEU A 40 -0.32 -2.68 -1.35
C LEU A 40 1.17 -2.39 -1.62
N ASN A 41 1.81 -1.84 -0.60
CA ASN A 41 3.25 -1.67 -0.52
C ASN A 41 3.86 -2.96 0.06
N MET A 42 4.91 -3.50 -0.56
CA MET A 42 5.69 -4.55 0.11
C MET A 42 6.31 -4.00 1.42
N ALA A 43 6.94 -2.83 1.45
CA ALA A 43 7.70 -2.14 0.40
C ALA A 43 9.12 -2.74 0.24
N TRP A 44 9.51 -3.65 1.13
CA TRP A 44 10.73 -4.45 1.10
C TRP A 44 10.51 -5.78 1.82
N CYS A 45 11.43 -6.72 1.64
CA CYS A 45 11.63 -7.86 2.53
C CYS A 45 12.85 -7.61 3.43
N ARG A 46 14.00 -7.32 2.84
CA ARG A 46 15.21 -6.81 3.49
C ARG A 46 15.46 -5.39 2.99
N HIS A 47 15.26 -4.41 3.85
CA HIS A 47 15.28 -2.98 3.49
C HIS A 47 16.57 -2.58 2.75
N GLY A 48 16.43 -2.25 1.45
CA GLY A 48 17.52 -1.87 0.54
C GLY A 48 18.43 -3.02 0.10
N TYR A 49 18.06 -4.28 0.37
CA TYR A 49 18.87 -5.49 0.12
C TYR A 49 18.00 -6.64 -0.44
N ASP A 50 17.02 -6.34 -1.29
CA ASP A 50 16.12 -7.37 -1.84
C ASP A 50 16.58 -7.96 -3.18
N PHE A 51 17.32 -7.19 -3.96
CA PHE A 51 17.67 -7.50 -5.35
C PHE A 51 19.12 -7.14 -5.66
N GLY A 52 19.74 -7.85 -6.61
CA GLY A 52 21.16 -7.66 -6.96
C GLY A 52 22.09 -8.43 -6.03
N GLY A 53 23.28 -8.79 -6.50
CA GLY A 53 24.24 -9.51 -5.65
C GLY A 53 23.76 -10.88 -5.14
N ASP A 54 22.81 -11.51 -5.84
CA ASP A 54 22.09 -12.75 -5.45
C ASP A 54 21.23 -12.63 -4.17
N ALA A 55 20.98 -11.41 -3.67
CA ALA A 55 20.18 -11.17 -2.48
C ALA A 55 18.75 -11.74 -2.61
N TYR A 56 18.18 -11.70 -3.83
CA TYR A 56 16.82 -12.17 -4.10
C TYR A 56 16.64 -13.67 -3.84
N ASN A 57 17.64 -14.48 -4.20
CA ASN A 57 17.58 -15.94 -4.03
C ASN A 57 18.22 -16.42 -2.73
N THR A 58 19.06 -15.62 -2.09
CA THR A 58 19.78 -16.00 -0.88
C THR A 58 18.85 -16.11 0.33
N VAL A 59 18.79 -17.31 0.91
CA VAL A 59 18.11 -17.57 2.18
C VAL A 59 19.03 -17.19 3.34
N ALA A 60 18.52 -16.35 4.25
CA ALA A 60 19.21 -15.97 5.47
C ALA A 60 18.33 -16.34 6.67
N PRO A 61 18.50 -17.56 7.23
CA PRO A 61 17.73 -17.99 8.39
C PRO A 61 17.93 -17.04 9.58
N GLY A 62 16.85 -16.64 10.23
CA GLY A 62 16.89 -15.72 11.39
C GLY A 62 16.67 -14.25 11.04
N ASP A 63 16.76 -13.86 9.77
CA ASP A 63 16.37 -12.52 9.34
C ASP A 63 14.85 -12.31 9.45
N PHE A 64 14.45 -11.04 9.69
CA PHE A 64 13.06 -10.56 9.66
C PHE A 64 12.26 -11.13 8.47
N CYS A 65 12.91 -11.14 7.30
CA CYS A 65 12.39 -11.73 6.09
C CYS A 65 13.49 -12.60 5.45
N PRO A 66 13.48 -13.91 5.74
CA PRO A 66 14.62 -14.79 5.45
C PRO A 66 14.71 -15.20 3.99
N HIS A 67 13.67 -14.98 3.17
CA HIS A 67 13.65 -15.43 1.77
C HIS A 67 12.92 -14.41 0.87
N PRO A 68 13.64 -13.41 0.31
CA PRO A 68 13.04 -12.33 -0.49
C PRO A 68 12.18 -12.82 -1.64
N ARG A 69 12.70 -13.71 -2.50
CA ARG A 69 11.94 -14.28 -3.61
C ARG A 69 10.61 -14.91 -3.16
N ALA A 70 10.62 -15.73 -2.12
CA ALA A 70 9.41 -16.37 -1.62
C ALA A 70 8.41 -15.35 -1.06
N ALA A 71 8.88 -14.33 -0.34
CA ALA A 71 8.04 -13.28 0.23
C ALA A 71 7.34 -12.44 -0.85
N TYR A 72 8.09 -12.00 -1.87
CA TYR A 72 7.51 -11.27 -3.02
C TYR A 72 6.51 -12.12 -3.81
N GLN A 73 6.84 -13.39 -4.07
CA GLN A 73 5.92 -14.30 -4.76
C GLN A 73 4.64 -14.54 -3.95
N GLN A 74 4.73 -14.62 -2.62
CA GLN A 74 3.57 -14.74 -1.74
C GLN A 74 2.71 -13.47 -1.77
N ALA A 75 3.31 -12.28 -1.64
CA ALA A 75 2.60 -11.00 -1.76
C ALA A 75 1.82 -10.88 -3.09
N ILE A 76 2.47 -11.25 -4.21
CA ILE A 76 1.84 -11.24 -5.54
C ILE A 76 0.66 -12.23 -5.61
N ARG A 77 0.81 -13.43 -5.04
CA ARG A 77 -0.29 -14.41 -4.96
C ARG A 77 -1.45 -13.86 -4.15
N ASP A 78 -1.17 -13.28 -2.99
CA ASP A 78 -2.21 -12.76 -2.10
C ASP A 78 -2.94 -11.57 -2.69
N ILE A 79 -2.22 -10.63 -3.32
CA ILE A 79 -2.85 -9.53 -4.06
C ILE A 79 -3.82 -10.08 -5.09
N ARG A 80 -3.36 -11.00 -5.93
CA ARG A 80 -4.19 -11.58 -7.00
C ARG A 80 -5.37 -12.38 -6.45
N ASN A 81 -5.15 -13.22 -5.45
CA ASN A 81 -6.21 -14.04 -4.85
C ASN A 81 -7.24 -13.16 -4.13
N ASN A 82 -6.82 -12.02 -3.60
CA ASN A 82 -7.71 -11.12 -2.88
C ASN A 82 -8.40 -10.08 -3.76
N GLY A 83 -7.97 -9.91 -5.01
CA GLY A 83 -8.66 -9.05 -5.98
C GLY A 83 -7.90 -7.81 -6.41
N GLY A 84 -6.77 -7.53 -5.77
CA GLY A 84 -5.87 -6.48 -6.18
C GLY A 84 -5.13 -6.82 -7.47
N ASN A 85 -4.41 -5.82 -7.97
CA ASN A 85 -3.74 -5.84 -9.26
C ASN A 85 -2.41 -5.09 -9.27
N SER A 86 -1.95 -4.53 -8.16
CA SER A 86 -0.73 -3.73 -8.10
C SER A 86 0.07 -3.92 -6.82
N LEU A 87 1.39 -3.80 -6.94
CA LEU A 87 2.37 -3.94 -5.87
C LEU A 87 3.43 -2.84 -6.00
N ARG A 88 3.69 -2.09 -4.93
CA ARG A 88 4.77 -1.09 -4.86
C ARG A 88 5.98 -1.66 -4.10
N VAL A 89 7.18 -1.54 -4.68
CA VAL A 89 8.42 -2.21 -4.23
C VAL A 89 9.60 -1.24 -4.28
N TRP A 90 10.36 -1.13 -3.19
CA TRP A 90 11.57 -0.30 -3.12
C TRP A 90 12.80 -1.07 -3.60
N LEU A 91 13.73 -0.34 -4.23
CA LEU A 91 14.91 -0.90 -4.90
C LEU A 91 16.22 -0.48 -4.26
N HIS A 92 16.73 0.71 -4.57
CA HIS A 92 18.04 1.20 -4.10
C HIS A 92 17.95 1.76 -2.69
N VAL A 93 16.80 2.37 -2.35
CA VAL A 93 16.53 3.00 -1.06
C VAL A 93 17.53 4.12 -0.78
N ASP A 94 18.59 3.87 -0.01
CA ASP A 94 19.67 4.81 0.33
C ASP A 94 20.98 4.52 -0.41
N GLY A 95 20.99 3.52 -1.31
CA GLY A 95 22.19 3.13 -2.06
C GLY A 95 23.10 2.17 -1.31
N ARG A 96 22.62 1.53 -0.23
CA ARG A 96 23.43 0.58 0.57
C ARG A 96 23.96 -0.62 -0.22
N TRP A 97 23.16 -1.14 -1.13
CA TRP A 97 23.45 -2.38 -1.86
C TRP A 97 23.50 -2.20 -3.37
N THR A 98 22.49 -1.51 -3.92
CA THR A 98 22.44 -1.15 -5.33
C THR A 98 22.19 0.35 -5.44
N PRO A 99 22.72 1.04 -6.47
CA PRO A 99 23.65 0.53 -7.48
C PRO A 99 25.07 0.31 -6.93
N GLU A 100 26.00 -0.14 -7.77
CA GLU A 100 27.42 -0.27 -7.39
C GLU A 100 28.13 1.09 -7.46
N PHE A 101 28.81 1.47 -6.38
CA PHE A 101 29.57 2.72 -6.28
C PHE A 101 31.07 2.46 -6.23
N SER A 102 31.84 3.22 -7.01
CA SER A 102 33.29 3.31 -6.85
C SER A 102 33.68 4.01 -5.53
N SER A 103 34.96 3.94 -5.16
CA SER A 103 35.52 4.66 -4.01
C SER A 103 35.38 6.19 -4.10
N TRP A 104 35.10 6.74 -5.30
CA TRP A 104 34.88 8.17 -5.53
C TRP A 104 33.39 8.57 -5.46
N GLY A 105 32.50 7.61 -5.21
CA GLY A 105 31.05 7.84 -5.17
C GLY A 105 30.38 7.95 -6.55
N SER A 106 31.11 7.69 -7.64
CA SER A 106 30.53 7.50 -8.97
C SER A 106 29.96 6.09 -9.12
N VAL A 107 28.82 5.97 -9.78
CA VAL A 107 28.18 4.68 -10.07
C VAL A 107 28.88 4.01 -11.25
N THR A 108 29.17 2.72 -11.11
CA THR A 108 29.93 1.95 -12.12
C THR A 108 29.06 0.96 -12.90
N GLN A 109 28.00 0.43 -12.27
CA GLN A 109 27.10 -0.57 -12.85
C GLN A 109 25.82 -0.74 -11.99
N THR A 110 24.87 -1.55 -12.45
CA THR A 110 23.62 -1.83 -11.73
C THR A 110 23.84 -2.52 -10.38
N ASP A 111 24.78 -3.45 -10.34
CA ASP A 111 25.17 -4.23 -9.17
C ASP A 111 26.48 -4.98 -9.48
N SER A 112 27.21 -5.43 -8.47
CA SER A 112 28.51 -6.10 -8.63
C SER A 112 28.47 -7.43 -9.39
N THR A 113 27.29 -8.06 -9.55
CA THR A 113 27.16 -9.41 -10.11
C THR A 113 26.28 -9.49 -11.37
N ASN A 114 25.78 -8.37 -11.89
CA ASN A 114 24.79 -8.30 -12.98
C ASN A 114 23.49 -9.08 -12.69
N GLN A 115 23.16 -9.34 -11.43
CA GLN A 115 21.96 -10.09 -11.05
C GLN A 115 20.73 -9.21 -10.87
N LEU A 116 20.89 -7.92 -10.59
CA LEU A 116 19.76 -7.01 -10.34
C LEU A 116 18.70 -7.08 -11.46
N ILE A 117 19.15 -7.05 -12.72
CA ILE A 117 18.28 -7.13 -13.89
C ILE A 117 17.57 -8.49 -13.97
N ASN A 118 18.26 -9.59 -13.63
CA ASN A 118 17.69 -10.92 -13.69
C ASN A 118 16.65 -11.13 -12.59
N ASP A 119 16.94 -10.69 -11.37
CA ASP A 119 16.03 -10.78 -10.23
C ASP A 119 14.72 -10.02 -10.52
N LEU A 120 14.83 -8.80 -11.06
CA LEU A 120 13.66 -8.01 -11.44
C LEU A 120 12.89 -8.62 -12.61
N LYS A 121 13.56 -9.23 -13.59
CA LYS A 121 12.87 -9.98 -14.66
C LYS A 121 12.12 -11.18 -14.11
N ASP A 122 12.66 -11.89 -13.13
CA ASP A 122 11.97 -13.02 -12.49
C ASP A 122 10.73 -12.53 -11.72
N LEU A 123 10.88 -11.50 -10.89
CA LEU A 123 9.76 -10.86 -10.18
C LEU A 123 8.65 -10.44 -11.15
N LEU A 124 9.00 -9.71 -12.21
CA LEU A 124 8.05 -9.18 -13.19
C LEU A 124 7.40 -10.29 -14.02
N SER A 125 8.13 -11.35 -14.34
CA SER A 125 7.56 -12.53 -15.01
C SER A 125 6.55 -13.24 -14.11
N TYR A 126 6.87 -13.37 -12.82
CA TYR A 126 5.97 -13.96 -11.83
C TYR A 126 4.70 -13.14 -11.62
N ALA A 127 4.84 -11.81 -11.55
CA ALA A 127 3.74 -10.86 -11.43
C ALA A 127 2.85 -10.86 -12.68
N ARG A 128 3.45 -10.88 -13.88
CA ARG A 128 2.72 -10.97 -15.15
C ARG A 128 1.87 -12.22 -15.24
N ALA A 129 2.41 -13.39 -14.85
CA ALA A 129 1.66 -14.64 -14.84
C ALA A 129 0.42 -14.60 -13.92
N ARG A 130 0.38 -13.65 -12.98
CA ARG A 130 -0.70 -13.45 -12.01
C ARG A 130 -1.48 -12.15 -12.23
N ASN A 131 -1.27 -11.47 -13.36
CA ASN A 131 -1.96 -10.22 -13.69
C ASN A 131 -1.78 -9.12 -12.62
N VAL A 132 -0.59 -9.02 -12.02
CA VAL A 132 -0.21 -7.98 -11.06
C VAL A 132 0.81 -7.05 -11.70
N LEU A 133 0.57 -5.74 -11.58
CA LEU A 133 1.50 -4.68 -11.97
C LEU A 133 2.45 -4.38 -10.80
N VAL A 134 3.72 -4.19 -11.07
CA VAL A 134 4.76 -3.83 -10.11
C VAL A 134 5.23 -2.41 -10.40
N PHE A 135 5.37 -1.61 -9.34
CA PHE A 135 5.90 -0.25 -9.37
C PHE A 135 7.21 -0.22 -8.59
N LEU A 136 8.31 0.09 -9.28
CA LEU A 136 9.66 0.07 -8.72
C LEU A 136 10.05 1.46 -8.23
N VAL A 137 10.28 1.61 -6.93
CA VAL A 137 10.71 2.84 -6.28
C VAL A 137 12.22 2.83 -6.16
N LEU A 138 12.90 3.76 -6.85
CA LEU A 138 14.36 3.77 -6.92
C LEU A 138 14.94 4.19 -5.56
N TRP A 139 14.58 5.36 -5.06
CA TRP A 139 15.23 5.99 -3.90
C TRP A 139 14.27 6.28 -2.75
N ASN A 140 14.79 6.47 -1.54
CA ASN A 140 14.02 6.86 -0.37
C ASN A 140 14.50 8.20 0.20
N GLY A 141 13.62 9.19 0.25
CA GLY A 141 13.83 10.51 0.85
C GLY A 141 13.31 10.64 2.28
N ALA A 142 12.61 9.63 2.81
CA ALA A 142 12.00 9.65 4.13
C ALA A 142 12.98 9.38 5.29
N HIS A 143 14.16 8.81 5.03
CA HIS A 143 15.07 8.37 6.08
C HIS A 143 16.54 8.48 5.67
N HIS A 144 17.38 9.05 6.53
CA HIS A 144 18.84 9.16 6.33
C HIS A 144 19.55 8.02 7.07
N GLY A 145 19.64 6.86 6.42
CA GLY A 145 20.39 5.71 6.95
C GLY A 145 21.91 5.89 6.88
N GLU A 146 22.64 4.88 7.35
CA GLU A 146 24.11 4.83 7.33
C GLU A 146 24.72 5.17 5.95
N PHE A 147 24.03 4.78 4.86
CA PHE A 147 24.52 4.95 3.49
C PHE A 147 23.96 6.18 2.77
N TRP A 148 23.20 7.03 3.46
CA TRP A 148 22.51 8.18 2.88
C TRP A 148 23.43 9.11 2.07
N GLU A 149 24.69 9.26 2.48
CA GLU A 149 25.67 10.08 1.76
C GLU A 149 25.81 9.70 0.28
N ARG A 150 25.56 8.44 -0.09
CA ARG A 150 25.61 7.98 -1.48
C ARG A 150 24.49 8.62 -2.29
N LEU A 151 23.25 8.52 -1.82
CA LEU A 151 22.09 9.16 -2.43
C LEU A 151 22.22 10.69 -2.40
N GLN A 152 22.61 11.27 -1.26
CA GLN A 152 22.83 12.70 -1.13
C GLN A 152 23.81 13.23 -2.18
N ASN A 153 24.91 12.53 -2.41
CA ASN A 153 25.91 12.88 -3.42
C ASN A 153 25.32 12.85 -4.84
N LEU A 154 24.46 11.90 -5.18
CA LEU A 154 23.77 11.87 -6.47
C LEU A 154 22.79 13.04 -6.65
N ILE A 155 22.22 13.55 -5.56
CA ILE A 155 21.31 14.70 -5.62
C ILE A 155 22.09 16.02 -5.80
N TRP A 156 23.27 16.13 -5.16
CA TRP A 156 24.08 17.36 -5.17
C TRP A 156 25.03 17.48 -6.35
N ASP A 157 25.64 16.37 -6.77
CA ASP A 157 26.68 16.33 -7.79
C ASP A 157 26.14 15.76 -9.10
N ASP A 158 26.05 16.64 -10.09
CA ASP A 158 25.49 16.32 -11.38
C ASP A 158 26.35 15.33 -12.18
N LEU A 159 27.67 15.32 -11.96
CA LEU A 159 28.58 14.37 -12.58
C LEU A 159 28.39 12.97 -11.99
N LYS A 160 28.14 12.87 -10.68
CA LYS A 160 27.81 11.58 -10.06
C LYS A 160 26.43 11.09 -10.50
N LEU A 161 25.44 11.99 -10.59
CA LEU A 161 24.13 11.66 -11.16
C LEU A 161 24.25 11.16 -12.60
N ASP A 162 25.12 11.75 -13.43
CA ASP A 162 25.41 11.28 -14.79
C ASP A 162 25.88 9.84 -14.79
N THR A 163 26.81 9.50 -13.90
CA THR A 163 27.29 8.12 -13.79
C THR A 163 26.17 7.15 -13.41
N TYR A 164 25.28 7.52 -12.49
CA TYR A 164 24.11 6.68 -12.17
C TYR A 164 23.18 6.50 -13.37
N VAL A 165 22.84 7.61 -14.03
CA VAL A 165 21.93 7.61 -15.17
C VAL A 165 22.46 6.72 -16.29
N GLU A 166 23.74 6.85 -16.66
CA GLU A 166 24.33 6.14 -17.78
C GLU A 166 24.71 4.69 -17.45
N GLN A 167 25.27 4.44 -16.26
CA GLN A 167 25.85 3.12 -15.94
C GLN A 167 24.86 2.16 -15.25
N ALA A 168 23.78 2.67 -14.65
CA ALA A 168 22.79 1.84 -13.97
C ALA A 168 21.38 2.03 -14.51
N LEU A 169 20.83 3.26 -14.45
CA LEU A 169 19.42 3.48 -14.74
C LEU A 169 19.04 3.20 -16.19
N LYS A 170 19.81 3.70 -17.17
CA LYS A 170 19.55 3.45 -18.59
C LYS A 170 19.68 1.96 -18.95
N PRO A 171 20.74 1.23 -18.56
CA PRO A 171 20.83 -0.21 -18.75
C PRO A 171 19.65 -0.96 -18.14
N LEU A 172 19.27 -0.61 -16.90
CA LEU A 172 18.15 -1.23 -16.19
C LEU A 172 16.81 -0.98 -16.91
N ALA A 173 16.49 0.29 -17.22
CA ALA A 173 15.27 0.65 -17.94
C ALA A 173 15.20 0.00 -19.32
N HIS A 174 16.32 -0.02 -20.06
CA HIS A 174 16.41 -0.69 -21.35
C HIS A 174 16.15 -2.20 -21.21
N ALA A 175 16.75 -2.87 -20.23
CA ALA A 175 16.60 -4.31 -20.05
C ALA A 175 15.18 -4.73 -19.65
N LEU A 176 14.43 -3.84 -18.97
CA LEU A 176 13.06 -4.10 -18.52
C LEU A 176 11.98 -3.54 -19.44
N ARG A 177 12.32 -2.79 -20.51
CA ARG A 177 11.37 -2.06 -21.40
C ARG A 177 10.20 -2.86 -21.98
N ASN A 178 10.33 -4.19 -22.04
CA ASN A 178 9.31 -5.10 -22.58
C ASN A 178 8.52 -5.84 -21.49
N GLN A 179 8.77 -5.57 -20.20
CA GLN A 179 8.11 -6.23 -19.09
C GLN A 179 6.74 -5.63 -18.84
N ARG A 180 5.68 -6.25 -19.36
CA ARG A 180 4.30 -5.75 -19.26
C ARG A 180 3.75 -5.62 -17.84
N ALA A 181 4.30 -6.37 -16.89
CA ALA A 181 3.95 -6.25 -15.48
C ALA A 181 4.64 -5.07 -14.80
N LEU A 182 5.59 -4.38 -15.44
CA LEU A 182 6.17 -3.17 -14.89
C LEU A 182 5.19 -2.02 -15.17
N GLY A 183 4.40 -1.66 -14.16
CA GLY A 183 3.39 -0.60 -14.26
C GLY A 183 4.02 0.80 -14.31
N GLY A 184 5.14 0.98 -13.62
CA GLY A 184 5.88 2.23 -13.66
C GLY A 184 7.08 2.25 -12.73
N TRP A 185 7.74 3.39 -12.73
CA TRP A 185 8.90 3.72 -11.91
C TRP A 185 8.55 4.88 -11.01
N GLU A 186 8.98 4.82 -9.78
CA GLU A 186 8.93 5.93 -8.87
C GLU A 186 10.36 6.39 -8.58
N ILE A 187 10.65 7.66 -8.84
CA ILE A 187 12.03 8.13 -8.70
C ILE A 187 12.44 8.15 -7.23
N MET A 188 11.57 8.64 -6.34
CA MET A 188 11.89 8.75 -4.93
C MET A 188 10.62 8.72 -4.10
N ASN A 189 10.64 7.88 -3.06
CA ASN A 189 9.68 7.90 -1.97
C ASN A 189 9.90 9.14 -1.10
N GLU A 190 8.85 9.91 -0.85
CA GLU A 190 8.79 11.03 0.10
C GLU A 190 10.03 11.94 0.10
N PRO A 191 10.33 12.63 -1.02
CA PRO A 191 11.47 13.55 -1.06
C PRO A 191 11.42 14.64 0.03
N GLU A 192 10.22 14.92 0.55
CA GLU A 192 9.98 15.95 1.56
C GLU A 192 10.53 15.61 2.95
N GLY A 193 10.86 14.34 3.21
CA GLY A 193 11.61 13.98 4.42
C GLY A 193 13.00 14.61 4.45
N SER A 194 13.62 14.78 3.29
CA SER A 194 14.98 15.33 3.14
C SER A 194 15.02 16.81 2.74
N LEU A 195 13.86 17.40 2.45
CA LEU A 195 13.76 18.70 1.80
C LEU A 195 14.09 19.85 2.74
N LYS A 196 14.94 20.76 2.29
CA LYS A 196 15.19 22.02 3.01
C LYS A 196 13.94 22.89 3.01
N ILE A 197 13.50 23.32 4.20
CA ILE A 197 12.34 24.21 4.36
C ILE A 197 12.83 25.65 4.41
N GLU A 198 12.63 26.39 3.31
CA GLU A 198 13.14 27.75 3.16
C GLU A 198 12.27 28.58 2.20
N HIS A 199 12.35 29.91 2.37
CA HIS A 199 11.79 30.84 1.41
C HIS A 199 12.71 30.95 0.18
N HIS A 200 12.10 30.98 -1.01
CA HIS A 200 12.81 31.26 -2.25
C HIS A 200 11.97 32.20 -3.14
N SER A 201 12.60 33.11 -3.88
CA SER A 201 11.89 34.06 -4.75
C SER A 201 11.16 33.38 -5.91
N ASP A 202 11.69 32.24 -6.35
CA ASP A 202 11.08 31.36 -7.34
C ASP A 202 10.03 30.42 -6.72
N PRO A 203 8.76 30.46 -7.14
CA PRO A 203 7.72 29.59 -6.60
C PRO A 203 7.97 28.09 -6.81
N CYS A 204 8.79 27.72 -7.80
CA CYS A 204 9.20 26.33 -8.02
C CYS A 204 10.22 25.82 -7.01
N TYR A 205 10.86 26.69 -6.22
CA TYR A 205 11.86 26.29 -5.24
C TYR A 205 11.48 26.69 -3.82
N ASP A 206 10.51 27.57 -3.65
CA ASP A 206 9.96 27.94 -2.35
C ASP A 206 9.28 26.75 -1.65
N THR A 207 9.69 26.50 -0.42
CA THR A 207 9.17 25.46 0.48
C THR A 207 8.69 26.03 1.82
N SER A 208 8.74 27.35 2.01
CA SER A 208 8.35 28.02 3.25
C SER A 208 6.90 27.73 3.69
N PHE A 209 6.02 27.41 2.74
CA PHE A 209 4.64 26.99 3.02
C PHE A 209 4.51 25.64 3.76
N LEU A 210 5.59 24.86 3.81
CA LEU A 210 5.68 23.61 4.57
C LEU A 210 6.18 23.82 6.01
N GLN A 211 6.52 25.04 6.39
CA GLN A 211 6.95 25.35 7.75
C GLN A 211 5.91 24.89 8.77
N GLY A 212 6.34 24.09 9.75
CA GLY A 212 5.46 23.55 10.80
C GLY A 212 4.59 22.36 10.38
N SER A 213 4.71 21.86 9.14
CA SER A 213 4.00 20.66 8.68
C SER A 213 4.64 19.34 9.12
N GLY A 214 5.91 19.38 9.56
CA GLY A 214 6.73 18.20 9.83
C GLY A 214 7.65 17.79 8.69
N ALA A 215 7.54 18.40 7.49
CA ALA A 215 8.49 18.19 6.39
C ALA A 215 9.94 18.53 6.81
N GLY A 216 10.92 17.83 6.23
CA GLY A 216 12.33 17.91 6.62
C GLY A 216 12.70 17.02 7.82
N TRP A 217 11.82 16.10 8.23
CA TRP A 217 12.02 15.29 9.45
C TRP A 217 13.27 14.41 9.42
N ALA A 218 13.74 14.00 8.24
CA ALA A 218 14.91 13.13 8.11
C ALA A 218 16.23 13.88 8.40
N GLN A 219 16.19 15.21 8.52
CA GLN A 219 17.36 16.06 8.75
C GLN A 219 17.85 16.04 10.20
N LEU A 220 17.14 15.37 11.11
CA LEU A 220 17.52 15.33 12.52
C LEU A 220 18.35 14.08 12.83
N ASP A 221 19.47 14.24 13.52
CA ASP A 221 20.19 13.11 14.09
C ASP A 221 19.39 12.46 15.23
N ALA A 222 19.91 11.35 15.80
CA ALA A 222 19.27 10.64 16.89
C ALA A 222 19.01 11.50 18.17
N ASN A 223 19.64 12.67 18.28
CA ASN A 223 19.48 13.62 19.38
C ASN A 223 18.61 14.83 19.01
N GLY A 224 18.02 14.84 17.80
CA GLY A 224 17.19 15.95 17.32
C GLY A 224 18.00 17.15 16.80
N ALA A 225 19.30 17.00 16.54
CA ALA A 225 20.12 18.08 16.00
C ALA A 225 20.06 18.10 14.46
N PRO A 226 19.96 19.28 13.82
CA PRO A 226 20.04 19.39 12.36
C PRO A 226 21.37 18.84 11.84
N THR A 227 21.29 17.91 10.90
CA THR A 227 22.42 17.39 10.16
C THR A 227 22.70 18.30 8.95
N TRP A 228 23.92 18.26 8.41
CA TRP A 228 24.29 19.05 7.21
C TRP A 228 23.64 18.52 5.91
N THR A 229 22.52 17.81 6.01
CA THR A 229 21.95 16.98 4.93
C THR A 229 20.79 17.62 4.17
N ASP A 230 20.38 18.84 4.54
CA ASP A 230 19.31 19.58 3.89
C ASP A 230 19.48 19.63 2.37
N VAL A 231 18.46 19.15 1.66
CA VAL A 231 18.48 19.14 0.19
C VAL A 231 17.55 20.24 -0.34
N PRO A 232 18.09 21.28 -1.03
CA PRO A 232 17.26 22.29 -1.66
C PRO A 232 16.31 21.67 -2.69
N ARG A 233 15.07 22.18 -2.73
CA ARG A 233 14.04 21.70 -3.67
C ARG A 233 14.52 21.67 -5.12
N GLN A 234 15.31 22.66 -5.54
CA GLN A 234 15.87 22.71 -6.89
C GLN A 234 16.71 21.45 -7.21
N ARG A 235 17.51 20.95 -6.26
CA ARG A 235 18.34 19.76 -6.45
C ARG A 235 17.47 18.49 -6.52
N VAL A 236 16.46 18.37 -5.67
CA VAL A 236 15.47 17.28 -5.72
C VAL A 236 14.75 17.25 -7.08
N LEU A 237 14.26 18.39 -7.57
CA LEU A 237 13.57 18.47 -8.86
C LEU A 237 14.49 18.14 -10.04
N ARG A 238 15.74 18.59 -10.01
CA ARG A 238 16.76 18.23 -11.01
C ARG A 238 17.04 16.73 -10.99
N PHE A 239 17.24 16.16 -9.81
CA PHE A 239 17.44 14.72 -9.62
C PHE A 239 16.30 13.91 -10.23
N ILE A 240 15.04 14.30 -9.95
CA ILE A 240 13.84 13.64 -10.50
C ILE A 240 13.75 13.80 -12.03
N ASN A 241 13.89 15.03 -12.54
CA ASN A 241 13.74 15.34 -13.96
C ASN A 241 14.70 14.51 -14.83
N ARG A 242 15.97 14.42 -14.43
CA ARG A 242 17.00 13.73 -15.22
C ARG A 242 16.80 12.22 -15.27
N GLN A 243 16.39 11.62 -14.16
CA GLN A 243 16.08 10.18 -14.11
C GLN A 243 14.79 9.84 -14.86
N ALA A 244 13.73 10.65 -14.69
CA ALA A 244 12.48 10.48 -15.44
C ALA A 244 12.71 10.54 -16.95
N ALA A 245 13.53 11.48 -17.41
CA ALA A 245 13.90 11.60 -18.82
C ALA A 245 14.68 10.37 -19.32
N ALA A 246 15.65 9.88 -18.54
CA ALA A 246 16.44 8.71 -18.89
C ALA A 246 15.60 7.42 -19.01
N ILE A 247 14.63 7.24 -18.11
CA ILE A 247 13.68 6.12 -18.18
C ILE A 247 12.85 6.22 -19.47
N LYS A 248 12.27 7.39 -19.75
CA LYS A 248 11.44 7.62 -20.94
C LYS A 248 12.23 7.49 -22.24
N GLU A 249 13.52 7.82 -22.23
CA GLU A 249 14.42 7.59 -23.37
C GLU A 249 14.57 6.09 -23.70
N LYS A 250 14.73 5.24 -22.68
CA LYS A 250 15.01 3.80 -22.87
C LYS A 250 13.78 2.89 -22.86
N ALA A 251 12.70 3.35 -22.25
CA ALA A 251 11.44 2.63 -22.09
C ALA A 251 10.25 3.59 -22.20
N PRO A 252 9.93 4.09 -23.41
CA PRO A 252 8.91 5.12 -23.62
C PRO A 252 7.48 4.69 -23.25
N ASN A 253 7.23 3.40 -23.08
CA ASN A 253 5.94 2.86 -22.64
C ASN A 253 5.81 2.74 -21.11
N HIS A 254 6.86 3.04 -20.34
CA HIS A 254 6.81 2.99 -18.89
C HIS A 254 6.43 4.34 -18.30
N LEU A 255 5.62 4.30 -17.24
CA LEU A 255 5.18 5.49 -16.53
C LEU A 255 6.16 5.86 -15.40
N VAL A 256 6.23 7.14 -15.06
CA VAL A 256 7.08 7.67 -13.98
C VAL A 256 6.27 8.48 -12.97
N THR A 257 6.55 8.33 -11.67
CA THR A 257 5.91 9.08 -10.57
C THR A 257 6.90 9.46 -9.46
N VAL A 258 6.42 10.21 -8.48
CA VAL A 258 7.05 10.49 -7.18
C VAL A 258 5.95 10.39 -6.11
N GLY A 259 6.17 9.58 -5.06
CA GLY A 259 5.26 9.48 -3.91
C GLY A 259 5.54 10.59 -2.91
N SER A 260 4.66 11.59 -2.84
CA SER A 260 4.78 12.68 -1.87
C SER A 260 4.18 12.25 -0.52
N TRP A 261 4.85 12.56 0.59
CA TRP A 261 4.43 12.11 1.94
C TRP A 261 3.02 12.55 2.36
N SER A 262 2.51 13.61 1.72
CA SER A 262 1.22 14.20 2.02
C SER A 262 0.68 14.95 0.81
N GLU A 263 -0.63 15.12 0.79
CA GLU A 263 -1.31 16.09 -0.04
C GLU A 263 -0.70 17.50 0.04
N LEU A 264 -0.03 17.89 1.13
CA LEU A 264 0.58 19.21 1.24
C LEU A 264 1.64 19.46 0.17
N GLY A 265 2.42 18.43 -0.20
CA GLY A 265 3.51 18.50 -1.18
C GLY A 265 3.11 18.24 -2.64
N GLN A 266 1.89 17.75 -2.89
CA GLN A 266 1.44 17.54 -4.26
C GLN A 266 0.02 18.07 -4.50
N GLY A 267 -0.93 17.74 -3.62
CA GLY A 267 -2.33 18.14 -3.72
C GLY A 267 -2.60 19.64 -3.50
N VAL A 268 -2.19 20.17 -2.35
CA VAL A 268 -2.37 21.59 -1.97
C VAL A 268 -1.44 22.49 -2.79
N ARG A 269 -0.16 22.11 -2.89
CA ARG A 269 0.79 22.75 -3.80
C ARG A 269 1.57 21.68 -4.52
N ASN A 270 1.50 21.68 -5.85
CA ASN A 270 2.19 20.69 -6.66
C ASN A 270 3.69 20.98 -6.73
N LEU A 271 4.46 20.34 -5.86
CA LEU A 271 5.92 20.49 -5.85
C LEU A 271 6.56 19.96 -7.14
N TYR A 272 5.92 19.00 -7.81
CA TYR A 272 6.46 18.18 -8.90
C TYR A 272 5.75 18.42 -10.24
N SER A 273 5.25 19.64 -10.47
CA SER A 273 4.67 20.02 -11.75
C SER A 273 5.70 19.93 -12.89
N ASP A 274 5.21 19.68 -14.10
CA ASP A 274 6.05 19.58 -15.29
C ASP A 274 6.94 20.82 -15.46
N GLY A 275 6.36 22.01 -15.30
CA GLY A 275 7.09 23.26 -15.38
C GLY A 275 8.24 23.36 -14.36
N CYS A 276 8.02 22.96 -13.11
CA CYS A 276 9.08 23.03 -12.10
C CYS A 276 10.16 21.96 -12.30
N LEU A 277 9.80 20.74 -12.70
CA LEU A 277 10.76 19.69 -13.04
C LEU A 277 11.64 20.09 -14.22
N GLN A 278 11.02 20.54 -15.32
CA GLN A 278 11.73 20.97 -16.53
C GLN A 278 12.63 22.17 -16.25
N LYS A 279 12.17 23.13 -15.45
CA LYS A 279 12.97 24.30 -15.07
C LYS A 279 14.21 23.92 -14.25
N ALA A 280 14.08 22.97 -13.32
CA ALA A 280 15.19 22.56 -12.46
C ALA A 280 16.21 21.67 -13.19
N GLY A 281 15.73 20.71 -13.99
CA GLY A 281 16.59 19.72 -14.62
C GLY A 281 16.98 19.98 -16.07
N GLY A 282 16.27 20.88 -16.76
CA GLY A 282 16.59 21.28 -18.14
C GLY A 282 16.22 20.25 -19.21
N VAL A 283 15.57 19.13 -18.87
CA VAL A 283 15.20 18.09 -19.83
C VAL A 283 13.67 18.06 -20.01
N PRO A 284 13.12 18.42 -21.19
CA PRO A 284 11.67 18.52 -21.41
C PRO A 284 10.89 17.23 -21.12
N ALA A 285 11.46 16.06 -21.46
CA ALA A 285 10.82 14.76 -21.24
C ALA A 285 10.81 14.32 -19.76
N GLY A 286 11.56 15.00 -18.89
CA GLY A 286 11.74 14.64 -17.48
C GLY A 286 10.58 15.05 -16.58
N VAL A 287 9.39 14.55 -16.89
CA VAL A 287 8.14 14.86 -16.18
C VAL A 287 7.48 13.59 -15.68
N LEU A 288 6.59 13.71 -14.70
CA LEU A 288 5.81 12.57 -14.20
C LEU A 288 4.67 12.23 -15.16
N ASP A 289 4.17 11.00 -15.15
CA ASP A 289 3.00 10.58 -15.91
C ASP A 289 1.74 10.51 -15.04
N PHE A 290 1.92 10.35 -13.74
CA PHE A 290 0.88 10.40 -12.72
C PHE A 290 1.43 10.99 -11.42
N TYR A 291 0.51 11.43 -10.58
CA TYR A 291 0.78 11.95 -9.24
C TYR A 291 0.47 10.89 -8.20
N GLN A 292 1.13 10.97 -7.05
CA GLN A 292 1.00 10.05 -5.94
C GLN A 292 1.13 10.81 -4.61
N VAL A 293 0.10 10.70 -3.78
CA VAL A 293 0.06 11.29 -2.43
C VAL A 293 -0.07 10.18 -1.39
N HIS A 294 0.67 10.28 -0.31
CA HIS A 294 0.49 9.45 0.87
C HIS A 294 -0.43 10.17 1.85
N THR A 295 -1.07 9.43 2.75
CA THR A 295 -1.84 10.05 3.82
C THR A 295 -1.94 9.12 5.02
N TYR A 296 -1.72 9.68 6.20
CA TYR A 296 -1.84 8.99 7.47
C TYR A 296 -2.58 9.88 8.46
N THR A 297 -3.19 9.27 9.47
CA THR A 297 -3.78 10.03 10.57
C THR A 297 -2.69 10.54 11.51
N HIS A 298 -2.93 11.70 12.12
CA HIS A 298 -2.15 12.22 13.23
C HIS A 298 -3.08 12.32 14.45
N ASN A 299 -2.72 11.68 15.56
CA ASN A 299 -3.57 11.57 16.76
C ASN A 299 -4.99 11.07 16.41
N GLY A 300 -5.08 10.03 15.58
CA GLY A 300 -6.35 9.41 15.18
C GLY A 300 -7.20 10.21 14.18
N ASN A 301 -6.73 11.36 13.69
CA ASN A 301 -7.49 12.22 12.77
C ASN A 301 -6.74 12.50 11.48
N TYR A 302 -7.45 12.51 10.35
CA TYR A 302 -6.91 13.02 9.09
C TYR A 302 -6.93 14.56 9.08
N GLY A 303 -5.92 15.15 8.43
CA GLY A 303 -5.94 16.58 8.12
C GLY A 303 -7.10 16.94 7.20
N SER A 304 -7.56 18.20 7.25
CA SER A 304 -8.72 18.67 6.46
C SER A 304 -8.50 18.59 4.94
N GLN A 305 -7.23 18.52 4.51
CA GLN A 305 -6.86 18.39 3.11
C GLN A 305 -6.64 16.94 2.68
N SER A 306 -6.68 15.96 3.59
CA SER A 306 -6.40 14.56 3.27
C SER A 306 -7.29 14.03 2.13
N PRO A 307 -6.78 13.13 1.27
CA PRO A 307 -7.60 12.51 0.23
C PRO A 307 -8.77 11.69 0.78
N PHE A 308 -8.75 11.31 2.07
CA PHE A 308 -9.89 10.68 2.73
C PHE A 308 -10.86 11.67 3.38
N VAL A 309 -10.60 12.97 3.36
CA VAL A 309 -11.49 13.99 3.94
C VAL A 309 -12.15 14.84 2.85
N VAL A 310 -11.37 15.29 1.86
CA VAL A 310 -11.85 16.14 0.76
C VAL A 310 -12.90 15.46 -0.10
N SER A 311 -13.74 16.23 -0.81
CA SER A 311 -14.90 15.69 -1.53
C SER A 311 -14.55 14.62 -2.55
N ASP A 312 -13.54 14.89 -3.36
CA ASP A 312 -12.97 14.02 -4.38
C ASP A 312 -11.65 14.60 -4.93
N VAL A 313 -11.01 13.87 -5.83
CA VAL A 313 -9.71 14.25 -6.42
C VAL A 313 -9.70 15.64 -7.07
N SER A 314 -10.85 16.15 -7.55
CA SER A 314 -10.93 17.47 -8.21
C SER A 314 -10.65 18.63 -7.25
N HIS A 315 -10.70 18.39 -5.94
CA HIS A 315 -10.22 19.31 -4.92
C HIS A 315 -8.75 19.70 -5.15
N TYR A 316 -7.92 18.77 -5.63
CA TYR A 316 -6.53 19.01 -5.98
C TYR A 316 -6.39 19.53 -7.41
N THR A 317 -6.87 20.74 -7.66
CA THR A 317 -6.86 21.36 -9.00
C THR A 317 -5.46 21.43 -9.63
N ALA A 318 -4.41 21.54 -8.82
CA ALA A 318 -3.00 21.55 -9.26
C ALA A 318 -2.50 20.19 -9.79
N LEU A 319 -3.26 19.12 -9.57
CA LEU A 319 -2.99 17.77 -10.07
C LEU A 319 -3.82 17.42 -11.31
N SER A 320 -4.65 18.35 -11.78
CA SER A 320 -5.51 18.13 -12.94
C SER A 320 -4.70 17.72 -14.18
N GLY A 321 -5.26 16.79 -14.95
CA GLY A 321 -4.67 16.32 -16.20
C GLY A 321 -3.77 15.10 -16.09
N LYS A 322 -3.47 14.61 -14.88
CA LYS A 322 -2.77 13.32 -14.67
C LYS A 322 -3.51 12.46 -13.63
N PRO A 323 -3.40 11.13 -13.69
CA PRO A 323 -3.98 10.27 -12.66
C PRO A 323 -3.37 10.58 -11.29
N VAL A 324 -4.15 10.40 -10.21
CA VAL A 324 -3.67 10.56 -8.83
C VAL A 324 -3.86 9.24 -8.08
N VAL A 325 -2.78 8.70 -7.52
CA VAL A 325 -2.78 7.49 -6.69
C VAL A 325 -2.65 7.89 -5.23
N ILE A 326 -3.42 7.27 -4.34
CA ILE A 326 -3.13 7.29 -2.90
C ILE A 326 -2.08 6.20 -2.66
N GLY A 327 -0.82 6.62 -2.62
CA GLY A 327 0.35 5.72 -2.70
C GLY A 327 0.67 4.97 -1.43
N GLU A 328 0.27 5.53 -0.29
CA GLU A 328 0.38 4.89 1.01
C GLU A 328 -0.73 5.39 1.95
N PHE A 329 -1.28 4.45 2.72
CA PHE A 329 -2.22 4.68 3.82
C PHE A 329 -2.35 3.39 4.64
N SER A 330 -2.83 3.51 5.88
CA SER A 330 -3.13 2.37 6.75
C SER A 330 -4.38 2.61 7.60
N GLN A 331 -4.94 1.51 8.11
CA GLN A 331 -5.99 1.52 9.12
C GLN A 331 -5.41 1.62 10.54
N VAL A 332 -4.27 0.98 10.83
CA VAL A 332 -3.70 0.83 12.18
C VAL A 332 -2.90 2.05 12.65
N ARG A 333 -3.24 2.49 13.87
CA ARG A 333 -2.47 3.34 14.80
C ARG A 333 -2.90 3.10 16.28
N ASP A 334 -3.03 1.83 16.75
CA ASP A 334 -3.29 1.45 18.17
C ASP A 334 -2.64 0.06 18.52
N GLU A 335 -2.00 -0.10 19.70
CA GLU A 335 -1.08 -1.23 20.11
C GLU A 335 -1.71 -2.34 21.05
N GLY A 336 -1.17 -3.59 21.10
CA GLY A 336 -1.45 -4.63 22.16
C GLY A 336 -0.91 -6.09 21.99
N MET A 337 -0.72 -6.87 23.10
CA MET A 337 0.12 -8.11 23.32
C MET A 337 -0.63 -9.50 23.42
N THR A 338 0.07 -10.66 23.29
CA THR A 338 -0.46 -12.09 23.27
C THR A 338 0.10 -13.02 24.38
N MET A 339 -0.67 -14.00 24.90
CA MET A 339 -0.23 -15.11 25.80
C MET A 339 -0.79 -16.49 25.38
N THR A 340 -0.10 -17.60 25.68
CA THR A 340 -0.46 -18.99 25.28
C THR A 340 -0.20 -20.04 26.39
N GLU A 341 -1.24 -20.62 27.04
CA GLU A 341 -1.34 -22.02 27.58
C GLU A 341 -2.55 -22.28 28.55
N GLN A 342 -2.97 -23.55 28.73
CA GLN A 342 -4.29 -24.04 29.23
C GLN A 342 -4.49 -24.14 30.78
N PHE A 343 -5.67 -23.75 31.31
CA PHE A 343 -6.13 -23.98 32.71
C PHE A 343 -7.66 -24.07 32.86
N VAL A 344 -8.17 -24.64 33.97
CA VAL A 344 -9.59 -24.58 34.39
C VAL A 344 -9.76 -23.55 35.51
N LEU A 345 -10.62 -22.55 35.32
CA LEU A 345 -10.89 -21.47 36.29
C LEU A 345 -12.39 -21.26 36.49
N THR A 346 -12.82 -20.99 37.72
CA THR A 346 -14.25 -20.89 38.07
C THR A 346 -14.77 -19.46 38.25
N HIS A 347 -13.89 -18.48 38.48
CA HIS A 347 -14.25 -17.05 38.57
C HIS A 347 -13.10 -16.19 38.07
N ILE A 348 -13.37 -15.29 37.10
CA ILE A 348 -12.37 -14.37 36.56
C ILE A 348 -12.96 -12.96 36.46
N THR A 349 -12.24 -11.98 37.00
CA THR A 349 -12.52 -10.55 36.81
C THR A 349 -11.27 -9.87 36.28
N ILE A 350 -11.38 -9.18 35.15
CA ILE A 350 -10.27 -8.47 34.51
C ILE A 350 -10.67 -7.00 34.33
N ASN A 351 -9.93 -6.11 34.99
CA ASN A 351 -10.18 -4.66 34.98
C ASN A 351 -8.91 -3.90 34.56
N PRO A 352 -8.52 -3.96 33.27
CA PRO A 352 -7.33 -3.29 32.78
C PRO A 352 -7.57 -1.78 32.60
N SER A 353 -6.54 -0.96 32.82
CA SER A 353 -6.64 0.51 32.76
C SER A 353 -6.63 1.09 31.33
N THR A 354 -5.94 0.47 30.38
CA THR A 354 -5.82 0.90 28.96
C THR A 354 -5.30 -0.28 28.14
N GLY A 355 -5.96 -0.63 27.03
CA GLY A 355 -5.59 -1.70 26.11
C GLY A 355 -5.47 -3.05 26.80
N GLY A 356 -6.55 -3.80 26.91
CA GLY A 356 -6.50 -5.13 27.51
C GLY A 356 -7.85 -5.83 27.50
N GLY A 357 -7.84 -7.10 27.11
CA GLY A 357 -9.01 -7.94 27.01
C GLY A 357 -8.70 -9.38 27.41
N MET A 358 -9.72 -10.23 27.42
CA MET A 358 -9.55 -11.66 27.57
C MET A 358 -9.55 -12.28 26.17
N THR A 359 -8.43 -12.86 25.73
CA THR A 359 -8.39 -13.66 24.50
C THR A 359 -8.22 -15.13 24.86
N MET A 360 -9.10 -15.99 24.35
CA MET A 360 -9.11 -17.43 24.62
C MET A 360 -9.13 -18.19 23.30
N THR A 361 -8.20 -19.12 23.13
CA THR A 361 -7.97 -19.79 21.83
C THR A 361 -8.05 -21.31 21.88
N GLU A 362 -8.60 -21.86 22.95
CA GLU A 362 -8.73 -23.30 23.22
C GLU A 362 -10.10 -23.59 23.84
N GLN A 363 -10.46 -24.86 24.09
CA GLN A 363 -11.74 -25.20 24.70
C GLN A 363 -11.77 -24.93 26.21
N PHE A 364 -12.79 -24.21 26.70
CA PHE A 364 -12.98 -23.98 28.13
C PHE A 364 -14.46 -24.07 28.54
N VAL A 365 -14.67 -24.42 29.82
CA VAL A 365 -15.97 -24.31 30.49
C VAL A 365 -15.84 -23.26 31.59
N LEU A 366 -16.59 -22.16 31.46
CA LEU A 366 -16.52 -21.03 32.40
C LEU A 366 -17.93 -20.58 32.74
N THR A 367 -18.15 -20.21 34.00
CA THR A 367 -19.51 -19.97 34.51
C THR A 367 -19.77 -18.50 34.83
N HIS A 368 -18.76 -17.72 35.20
CA HIS A 368 -18.89 -16.30 35.54
C HIS A 368 -17.66 -15.49 35.12
N ILE A 369 -17.82 -14.61 34.13
CA ILE A 369 -16.74 -13.75 33.65
C ILE A 369 -17.20 -12.29 33.59
N THR A 370 -16.38 -11.40 34.13
CA THR A 370 -16.56 -9.96 33.98
C THR A 370 -15.29 -9.30 33.44
N VAL A 371 -15.41 -8.54 32.36
CA VAL A 371 -14.30 -7.83 31.69
C VAL A 371 -14.67 -6.36 31.58
N ASN A 372 -14.00 -5.48 32.34
CA ASN A 372 -14.28 -4.04 32.36
C ASN A 372 -13.01 -3.20 32.07
N PRO A 373 -12.57 -3.11 30.80
CA PRO A 373 -11.48 -2.23 30.40
C PRO A 373 -11.85 -0.75 30.53
N SER A 374 -10.89 0.14 30.78
CA SER A 374 -11.18 1.59 30.73
C SER A 374 -11.09 2.19 29.31
N THR A 375 -10.21 1.68 28.46
CA THR A 375 -9.92 2.24 27.12
C THR A 375 -9.31 1.15 26.23
N GLY A 376 -9.90 0.73 25.10
CA GLY A 376 -9.52 -0.41 24.26
C GLY A 376 -9.62 -1.79 24.93
N GLY A 377 -9.98 -2.83 24.17
CA GLY A 377 -9.99 -4.23 24.62
C GLY A 377 -11.36 -4.79 24.98
N GLY A 378 -11.49 -6.11 24.98
CA GLY A 378 -12.76 -6.80 25.18
C GLY A 378 -12.59 -8.30 25.39
N MET A 379 -13.50 -9.14 24.93
CA MET A 379 -13.38 -10.60 25.04
C MET A 379 -13.29 -11.21 23.64
N THR A 380 -12.21 -11.88 23.29
CA THR A 380 -12.04 -12.59 22.02
C THR A 380 -11.95 -14.09 22.28
N MET A 381 -12.75 -14.89 21.59
CA MET A 381 -12.79 -16.35 21.75
C MET A 381 -12.75 -17.01 20.37
N THR A 382 -11.87 -17.99 20.17
CA THR A 382 -11.62 -18.54 18.82
C THR A 382 -11.82 -20.05 18.66
N GLU A 383 -12.41 -20.72 19.65
CA GLU A 383 -12.68 -22.17 19.68
C GLU A 383 -14.06 -22.46 20.28
N GLN A 384 -14.41 -23.73 20.57
CA GLN A 384 -15.70 -24.09 21.18
C GLN A 384 -15.76 -23.84 22.70
N PHE A 385 -16.82 -23.17 23.18
CA PHE A 385 -17.03 -22.92 24.62
C PHE A 385 -18.50 -23.07 25.04
N VAL A 386 -18.68 -23.40 26.32
CA VAL A 386 -19.97 -23.34 27.01
C VAL A 386 -19.88 -22.30 28.12
N LEU A 387 -20.67 -21.23 28.01
CA LEU A 387 -20.60 -20.07 28.92
C LEU A 387 -21.99 -19.67 29.37
N THR A 388 -22.14 -19.38 30.67
CA THR A 388 -23.47 -19.21 31.27
C THR A 388 -23.77 -17.84 31.87
N HIS A 389 -22.78 -16.97 32.09
CA HIS A 389 -22.96 -15.54 32.45
C HIS A 389 -21.73 -14.70 32.08
N ILE A 390 -21.88 -13.78 31.12
CA ILE A 390 -20.79 -12.89 30.70
C ILE A 390 -21.24 -11.42 30.69
N THR A 391 -20.40 -10.57 31.27
CA THR A 391 -20.53 -9.11 31.20
C THR A 391 -19.24 -8.49 30.67
N VAL A 392 -19.34 -7.68 29.59
CA VAL A 392 -18.22 -6.95 28.99
C VAL A 392 -18.59 -5.46 28.90
N ASN A 393 -17.98 -4.62 29.74
CA ASN A 393 -18.32 -3.19 29.83
C ASN A 393 -17.05 -2.32 29.72
N PRO A 394 -16.43 -2.19 28.54
CA PRO A 394 -15.30 -1.28 28.39
C PRO A 394 -15.74 0.18 28.39
N SER A 395 -14.94 1.11 28.92
CA SER A 395 -15.33 2.53 28.93
C SER A 395 -15.08 3.24 27.59
N THR A 396 -14.14 2.77 26.77
CA THR A 396 -13.80 3.33 25.45
C THR A 396 -13.22 2.16 24.64
N GLY A 397 -13.59 1.86 23.40
CA GLY A 397 -13.03 0.83 22.52
C GLY A 397 -13.22 -0.63 22.99
N GLY A 398 -13.39 -1.56 22.02
CA GLY A 398 -13.44 -3.00 22.27
C GLY A 398 -14.81 -3.58 22.67
N GLY A 399 -14.93 -4.90 22.61
CA GLY A 399 -16.21 -5.61 22.79
C GLY A 399 -16.02 -7.13 22.74
N MET A 400 -17.03 -7.90 22.37
CA MET A 400 -16.94 -9.36 22.36
C MET A 400 -16.78 -9.89 20.93
N THR A 401 -15.69 -10.60 20.63
CA THR A 401 -15.45 -11.26 19.34
C THR A 401 -15.43 -12.78 19.52
N MET A 402 -16.18 -13.51 18.72
CA MET A 402 -16.31 -14.96 18.82
C MET A 402 -16.23 -15.57 17.43
N THR A 403 -15.34 -16.54 17.21
CA THR A 403 -15.05 -17.02 15.84
C THR A 403 -15.43 -18.46 15.51
N GLU A 404 -15.85 -19.28 16.47
CA GLU A 404 -16.25 -20.69 16.27
C GLU A 404 -17.67 -21.01 16.82
N GLN A 405 -18.00 -22.27 17.13
CA GLN A 405 -19.32 -22.66 17.68
C GLN A 405 -19.44 -22.47 19.19
N PHE A 406 -20.51 -21.81 19.66
CA PHE A 406 -20.73 -21.56 21.09
C PHE A 406 -22.18 -21.79 21.54
N VAL A 407 -22.31 -22.21 22.80
CA VAL A 407 -23.59 -22.23 23.52
C VAL A 407 -23.51 -21.20 24.65
N LEU A 408 -24.32 -20.15 24.53
CA LEU A 408 -24.25 -19.00 25.43
C LEU A 408 -25.61 -18.73 26.05
N THR A 409 -25.62 -18.60 27.37
CA THR A 409 -26.79 -18.13 28.12
C THR A 409 -26.41 -16.83 28.84
N HIS A 410 -27.20 -15.76 28.64
CA HIS A 410 -27.05 -14.42 29.25
C HIS A 410 -25.74 -13.66 29.00
N ILE A 411 -25.74 -12.82 27.94
CA ILE A 411 -24.62 -11.93 27.61
C ILE A 411 -25.05 -10.46 27.62
N THR A 412 -24.24 -9.63 28.28
CA THR A 412 -24.37 -8.18 28.26
C THR A 412 -23.06 -7.54 27.78
N VAL A 413 -23.12 -6.70 26.74
CA VAL A 413 -21.97 -5.96 26.20
C VAL A 413 -22.32 -4.47 26.09
N ASN A 414 -21.79 -3.65 27.00
CA ASN A 414 -22.12 -2.22 27.08
C ASN A 414 -20.85 -1.33 27.07
N PRO A 415 -20.21 -1.16 25.90
CA PRO A 415 -19.04 -0.31 25.79
C PRO A 415 -19.45 1.18 25.83
N SER A 416 -18.69 2.05 26.51
CA SER A 416 -19.08 3.47 26.57
C SER A 416 -18.67 4.30 25.32
N THR A 417 -17.61 3.91 24.59
CA THR A 417 -17.13 4.67 23.42
C THR A 417 -16.39 3.80 22.38
N GLY A 418 -17.04 3.13 21.42
CA GLY A 418 -16.41 2.27 20.40
C GLY A 418 -16.39 0.80 20.80
N GLY A 419 -16.54 -0.12 19.82
CA GLY A 419 -16.56 -1.57 20.02
C GLY A 419 -17.97 -2.19 20.13
N GLY A 420 -18.09 -3.52 20.03
CA GLY A 420 -19.38 -4.20 19.84
C GLY A 420 -19.28 -5.71 19.92
N MET A 421 -20.27 -6.44 19.42
CA MET A 421 -20.24 -7.92 19.39
C MET A 421 -20.01 -8.41 17.96
N THR A 422 -18.96 -9.19 17.72
CA THR A 422 -18.62 -9.78 16.42
C THR A 422 -18.68 -11.30 16.52
N MET A 423 -19.39 -11.94 15.61
CA MET A 423 -19.68 -13.39 15.64
C MET A 423 -19.51 -13.97 14.24
N THR A 424 -18.58 -14.91 14.05
CA THR A 424 -18.24 -15.36 12.69
C THR A 424 -18.79 -16.72 12.24
N GLU A 425 -19.15 -17.63 13.15
CA GLU A 425 -19.64 -19.00 12.84
C GLU A 425 -21.05 -19.30 13.41
N GLN A 426 -21.41 -20.57 13.70
CA GLN A 426 -22.76 -20.95 14.19
C GLN A 426 -22.94 -20.79 15.71
N PHE A 427 -24.07 -20.20 16.14
CA PHE A 427 -24.34 -19.97 17.57
C PHE A 427 -25.79 -20.27 17.98
N VAL A 428 -25.95 -20.70 19.25
CA VAL A 428 -27.24 -20.79 19.95
C VAL A 428 -27.26 -19.80 21.10
N LEU A 429 -28.12 -18.77 21.00
CA LEU A 429 -28.14 -17.62 21.90
C LEU A 429 -29.54 -17.40 22.46
N THR A 430 -29.64 -17.24 23.79
CA THR A 430 -30.95 -17.15 24.46
C THR A 430 -31.33 -15.74 24.94
N HIS A 431 -30.37 -14.91 25.38
CA HIS A 431 -30.61 -13.51 25.80
C HIS A 431 -29.36 -12.63 25.60
N ILE A 432 -29.41 -11.65 24.69
CA ILE A 432 -28.30 -10.74 24.39
C ILE A 432 -28.74 -9.27 24.41
N THR A 433 -27.94 -8.44 25.06
CA THR A 433 -28.08 -6.97 25.04
C THR A 433 -26.76 -6.31 24.63
N VAL A 434 -26.77 -5.47 23.59
CA VAL A 434 -25.59 -4.72 23.09
C VAL A 434 -25.90 -3.23 22.99
N ASN A 435 -25.41 -2.41 23.93
CA ASN A 435 -25.75 -0.98 24.00
C ASN A 435 -24.50 -0.09 24.06
N PRO A 436 -23.80 0.14 22.92
CA PRO A 436 -22.68 1.06 22.84
C PRO A 436 -23.15 2.53 22.90
N SER A 437 -22.59 3.38 23.77
CA SER A 437 -23.04 4.79 23.83
C SER A 437 -22.54 5.68 22.69
N THR A 438 -21.38 5.41 22.09
CA THR A 438 -20.88 6.08 20.85
C THR A 438 -19.91 5.16 20.10
N GLY A 439 -20.20 4.78 18.86
CA GLY A 439 -19.42 3.86 18.00
C GLY A 439 -19.56 2.40 18.43
N GLY A 440 -19.80 1.48 17.49
CA GLY A 440 -20.04 0.05 17.82
C GLY A 440 -21.27 -0.55 17.15
N GLY A 441 -21.45 -1.86 17.27
CA GLY A 441 -22.60 -2.58 16.69
C GLY A 441 -22.50 -4.09 16.87
N MET A 442 -23.45 -4.85 16.31
CA MET A 442 -23.33 -6.30 16.23
C MET A 442 -23.04 -6.70 14.78
N THR A 443 -22.00 -7.50 14.56
CA THR A 443 -21.63 -8.02 13.24
C THR A 443 -21.71 -9.53 13.24
N MET A 444 -22.44 -10.10 12.27
CA MET A 444 -22.78 -11.51 12.17
C MET A 444 -22.52 -11.98 10.73
N THR A 445 -21.75 -13.04 10.52
CA THR A 445 -21.34 -13.45 9.15
C THR A 445 -21.91 -14.78 8.64
N GLU A 446 -22.47 -15.66 9.50
CA GLU A 446 -22.98 -17.01 9.09
C GLU A 446 -24.42 -17.34 9.61
N GLN A 447 -24.76 -18.59 9.96
CA GLN A 447 -26.13 -19.00 10.37
C GLN A 447 -26.36 -18.95 11.90
N PHE A 448 -27.54 -18.47 12.34
CA PHE A 448 -27.82 -18.24 13.78
C PHE A 448 -29.24 -18.65 14.20
N VAL A 449 -29.39 -19.11 15.45
CA VAL A 449 -30.70 -19.30 16.11
C VAL A 449 -30.80 -18.35 17.31
N LEU A 450 -31.76 -17.42 17.25
CA LEU A 450 -31.89 -16.29 18.17
C LEU A 450 -33.30 -16.25 18.77
N THR A 451 -33.40 -15.99 20.07
CA THR A 451 -34.71 -15.81 20.73
C THR A 451 -35.04 -14.37 21.10
N HIS A 452 -34.08 -13.54 21.54
CA HIS A 452 -34.28 -12.10 21.88
C HIS A 452 -32.99 -11.24 21.74
N ILE A 453 -33.02 -10.08 21.04
CA ILE A 453 -31.88 -9.13 20.82
C ILE A 453 -32.30 -7.64 20.88
N THR A 454 -31.42 -6.73 21.33
CA THR A 454 -31.55 -5.25 21.23
C THR A 454 -30.19 -4.55 20.96
N ILE A 455 -30.11 -3.55 20.04
CA ILE A 455 -28.86 -2.86 19.57
C ILE A 455 -29.07 -1.33 19.30
N ASN A 456 -28.17 -0.42 19.75
CA ASN A 456 -28.27 1.06 19.52
C ASN A 456 -26.90 1.87 19.47
N PRO A 457 -26.25 2.20 18.32
CA PRO A 457 -24.97 2.97 18.25
C PRO A 457 -24.98 4.43 17.67
N SER A 458 -23.92 5.24 17.93
CA SER A 458 -23.71 6.67 17.50
C SER A 458 -22.32 6.95 16.80
N PRO A 459 -22.00 8.03 16.03
CA PRO A 459 -20.87 8.06 15.05
C PRO A 459 -19.59 8.88 15.40
N GLY A 460 -18.37 8.44 14.96
CA GLY A 460 -17.12 9.23 14.98
C GLY A 460 -15.87 8.63 14.29
N GLY A 461 -15.09 9.45 13.56
CA GLY A 461 -13.61 9.37 13.47
C GLY A 461 -12.91 8.59 12.35
N GLY A 462 -12.75 7.28 12.50
CA GLY A 462 -11.84 6.46 11.67
C GLY A 462 -12.51 5.80 10.47
N MET A 463 -11.79 5.69 9.35
CA MET A 463 -12.22 4.86 8.22
C MET A 463 -11.63 3.46 8.35
N THR A 464 -12.44 2.43 8.14
CA THR A 464 -11.94 1.06 7.95
C THR A 464 -11.14 0.97 6.65
N ILE A 465 -10.30 -0.06 6.53
CA ILE A 465 -9.54 -0.35 5.31
C ILE A 465 -10.45 -0.45 4.09
N THR A 466 -11.62 -1.08 4.24
CA THR A 466 -12.61 -1.18 3.15
C THR A 466 -13.20 0.17 2.78
N GLN A 467 -13.49 1.05 3.75
CA GLN A 467 -13.95 2.41 3.49
C GLN A 467 -12.88 3.26 2.81
N GLN A 468 -11.60 3.12 3.17
CA GLN A 468 -10.48 3.81 2.53
C GLN A 468 -10.37 3.40 1.04
N PHE A 469 -10.36 2.09 0.75
CA PHE A 469 -10.33 1.60 -0.64
C PHE A 469 -11.57 2.02 -1.44
N GLU A 470 -12.78 1.90 -0.88
CA GLU A 470 -14.01 2.30 -1.57
C GLU A 470 -14.07 3.80 -1.82
N ARG A 471 -13.59 4.60 -0.87
CA ARG A 471 -13.48 6.05 -1.04
C ARG A 471 -12.51 6.39 -2.16
N ALA A 472 -11.32 5.80 -2.18
CA ALA A 472 -10.37 6.03 -3.26
C ALA A 472 -10.99 5.71 -4.64
N TYR A 473 -11.65 4.54 -4.75
CA TYR A 473 -12.29 4.10 -5.98
C TYR A 473 -13.45 5.01 -6.45
N SER A 474 -14.32 5.43 -5.52
CA SER A 474 -15.52 6.21 -5.83
C SER A 474 -15.29 7.72 -5.96
N ARG A 475 -14.15 8.23 -5.46
CA ARG A 475 -13.84 9.68 -5.40
C ARG A 475 -12.80 10.13 -6.42
N GLY A 476 -12.70 9.42 -7.54
CA GLY A 476 -11.97 9.85 -8.72
C GLY A 476 -10.46 9.59 -8.72
N TYR A 477 -9.90 9.06 -7.61
CA TYR A 477 -8.51 8.59 -7.60
C TYR A 477 -8.33 7.43 -8.57
N ALA A 478 -7.11 7.27 -9.08
CA ALA A 478 -6.75 6.25 -10.05
C ALA A 478 -6.14 4.99 -9.40
N GLY A 479 -5.85 5.05 -8.11
CA GLY A 479 -5.33 3.91 -7.36
C GLY A 479 -5.21 4.16 -5.86
N ALA A 480 -5.00 3.06 -5.14
CA ALA A 480 -4.82 2.99 -3.70
C ALA A 480 -3.87 1.83 -3.34
N TRP A 481 -2.79 2.13 -2.63
CA TRP A 481 -1.86 1.15 -2.07
C TRP A 481 -1.76 1.27 -0.55
N SER A 482 -2.15 0.22 0.16
CA SER A 482 -2.05 0.16 1.63
C SER A 482 -0.61 -0.05 2.11
N TRP A 483 -0.33 0.26 3.38
CA TRP A 483 0.99 0.21 4.01
C TRP A 483 1.01 -0.71 5.23
N HIS A 484 1.92 -1.67 5.34
CA HIS A 484 2.63 -2.39 4.27
C HIS A 484 2.62 -3.91 4.55
N TYR A 485 2.84 -4.74 3.53
CA TYR A 485 2.50 -6.18 3.56
C TYR A 485 3.21 -7.01 4.63
N LEU A 486 4.45 -6.67 4.97
CA LEU A 486 5.18 -7.34 6.06
C LEU A 486 4.98 -6.68 7.42
N GLY A 487 3.94 -5.84 7.57
CA GLY A 487 3.61 -5.12 8.79
C GLY A 487 3.47 -6.01 10.02
N ASP A 488 2.95 -7.24 9.87
CA ASP A 488 2.81 -8.23 10.96
C ASP A 488 4.14 -8.59 11.65
N ARG A 489 5.26 -8.26 11.02
CA ARG A 489 6.61 -8.56 11.53
C ARG A 489 7.35 -7.28 11.93
N ALA A 490 6.88 -6.11 11.50
CA ALA A 490 7.59 -4.85 11.61
C ALA A 490 7.26 -4.14 12.93
N ALA A 491 8.26 -3.55 13.56
CA ALA A 491 8.08 -2.64 14.68
C ALA A 491 7.75 -1.22 14.17
N ASP A 492 6.75 -1.11 13.29
CA ASP A 492 6.23 0.16 12.77
C ASP A 492 4.80 0.33 13.29
N ASN A 493 4.47 1.51 13.81
CA ASN A 493 3.17 1.81 14.40
C ASN A 493 2.14 2.33 13.37
N ALA A 494 2.56 2.52 12.11
CA ALA A 494 1.71 2.98 11.03
C ALA A 494 1.41 1.90 9.99
N THR A 495 1.74 0.63 10.25
CA THR A 495 1.52 -0.48 9.31
C THR A 495 0.29 -1.32 9.68
N ASP A 496 -0.50 -1.64 8.66
CA ASP A 496 -1.55 -2.65 8.79
C ASP A 496 -0.98 -4.07 8.81
N ALA A 497 -1.66 -4.96 9.51
CA ALA A 497 -1.51 -6.40 9.32
C ALA A 497 -1.77 -6.81 7.86
N ALA A 498 -1.09 -7.84 7.35
CA ALA A 498 -1.31 -8.30 5.98
C ALA A 498 -2.78 -8.68 5.77
N ALA A 499 -3.39 -9.36 6.74
CA ALA A 499 -4.79 -9.77 6.69
C ALA A 499 -5.75 -8.57 6.51
N THR A 500 -5.51 -7.45 7.21
CA THR A 500 -6.29 -6.22 7.09
C THR A 500 -6.20 -5.64 5.69
N GLN A 501 -5.00 -5.53 5.14
CA GLN A 501 -4.78 -5.03 3.77
C GLN A 501 -5.50 -5.90 2.74
N LEU A 502 -5.42 -7.23 2.91
CA LEU A 502 -6.09 -8.18 2.02
C LEU A 502 -7.61 -8.04 2.06
N ILE A 503 -8.22 -7.74 3.22
CA ILE A 503 -9.66 -7.42 3.32
C ILE A 503 -9.99 -6.19 2.46
N GLY A 504 -9.17 -5.13 2.52
CA GLY A 504 -9.32 -3.95 1.67
C GLY A 504 -9.34 -4.27 0.18
N LEU A 505 -8.45 -5.15 -0.29
CA LEU A 505 -8.42 -5.60 -1.69
C LEU A 505 -9.71 -6.34 -2.10
N ARG A 506 -10.33 -7.10 -1.18
CA ARG A 506 -11.57 -7.86 -1.46
C ARG A 506 -12.73 -6.94 -1.79
N GLU A 507 -12.80 -5.77 -1.16
CA GLU A 507 -13.84 -4.76 -1.38
C GLU A 507 -13.96 -4.37 -2.86
N LEU A 508 -12.82 -4.26 -3.55
CA LEU A 508 -12.76 -3.80 -4.93
C LEU A 508 -12.65 -4.93 -5.97
N ARG A 509 -12.51 -6.20 -5.55
CA ARG A 509 -12.05 -7.36 -6.36
C ARG A 509 -12.68 -7.50 -7.75
N PHE A 510 -13.95 -7.14 -7.91
CA PHE A 510 -14.68 -7.27 -9.18
C PHE A 510 -15.31 -5.96 -9.67
N LYS A 511 -14.92 -4.81 -9.10
CA LYS A 511 -15.42 -3.52 -9.55
C LYS A 511 -14.90 -3.22 -10.97
N ASN A 512 -15.80 -2.73 -11.79
CA ASN A 512 -15.57 -2.35 -13.18
C ASN A 512 -16.59 -1.29 -13.60
N ASP A 513 -16.44 -0.09 -13.06
CA ASP A 513 -17.22 1.08 -13.48
C ASP A 513 -16.36 1.94 -14.40
N GLN A 514 -16.55 1.82 -15.71
CA GLN A 514 -15.78 2.58 -16.70
C GLN A 514 -16.10 4.08 -16.71
N THR A 515 -17.18 4.50 -16.04
CA THR A 515 -17.53 5.92 -15.84
C THR A 515 -16.94 6.48 -14.54
N GLY A 516 -16.79 5.61 -13.52
CA GLY A 516 -16.08 5.84 -12.26
C GLY A 516 -14.67 5.24 -12.25
N GLY A 517 -14.25 4.60 -11.16
CA GLY A 517 -12.86 4.17 -10.93
C GLY A 517 -12.20 3.29 -12.02
N GLY A 518 -12.97 2.59 -12.85
CA GLY A 518 -12.48 1.66 -13.86
C GLY A 518 -12.50 0.21 -13.37
N CYS A 519 -11.80 -0.68 -14.08
CA CYS A 519 -11.71 -2.07 -13.69
C CYS A 519 -10.52 -2.36 -12.78
N VAL A 520 -10.76 -3.21 -11.79
CA VAL A 520 -9.73 -3.63 -10.83
C VAL A 520 -9.16 -4.99 -11.23
N ARG A 521 -10.01 -5.93 -11.64
CA ARG A 521 -9.58 -7.27 -12.03
C ARG A 521 -8.97 -7.26 -13.44
N ILE A 522 -7.66 -7.01 -13.55
CA ILE A 522 -6.98 -6.90 -14.85
C ILE A 522 -6.51 -8.25 -15.42
N ASN A 523 -6.21 -8.28 -16.71
CA ASN A 523 -5.58 -9.40 -17.41
C ASN A 523 -4.38 -8.95 -18.28
N LEU A 524 -3.15 -9.17 -17.81
CA LEU A 524 -1.92 -8.78 -18.52
C LEU A 524 -1.55 -9.73 -19.67
N ASN A 525 -2.25 -10.86 -19.82
CA ASN A 525 -1.96 -11.89 -20.81
C ASN A 525 -3.01 -11.98 -21.93
N GLY A 526 -4.16 -11.31 -21.78
CA GLY A 526 -5.26 -11.33 -22.74
C GLY A 526 -4.99 -10.50 -24.01
N SER A 527 -5.63 -10.87 -25.11
CA SER A 527 -5.55 -10.16 -26.40
C SER A 527 -6.71 -9.19 -26.67
N THR A 528 -7.86 -9.33 -25.99
CA THR A 528 -9.08 -8.57 -26.34
C THR A 528 -9.90 -8.04 -25.16
N ASN A 529 -9.85 -8.66 -23.97
CA ASN A 529 -10.54 -8.15 -22.78
C ASN A 529 -9.61 -8.16 -21.57
N TYR A 530 -9.28 -6.96 -21.09
CA TYR A 530 -8.33 -6.73 -20.02
C TYR A 530 -9.01 -6.58 -18.66
N CYS A 531 -10.34 -6.52 -18.61
CA CYS A 531 -11.12 -6.51 -17.38
C CYS A 531 -11.87 -7.84 -17.24
N GLU A 532 -11.42 -8.67 -16.30
CA GLU A 532 -12.04 -9.96 -16.00
C GLU A 532 -13.40 -9.77 -15.31
N LYS A 533 -14.39 -10.54 -15.74
CA LYS A 533 -15.74 -10.51 -15.15
C LYS A 533 -15.80 -11.43 -13.94
N LYS A 534 -16.68 -11.13 -12.98
CA LYS A 534 -17.04 -12.05 -11.89
C LYS A 534 -17.53 -13.37 -12.51
N PRO A 535 -16.97 -14.53 -12.16
CA PRO A 535 -17.45 -15.81 -12.66
C PRO A 535 -18.88 -16.09 -12.16
N PRO A 536 -19.71 -16.82 -12.92
CA PRO A 536 -21.03 -17.25 -12.45
C PRO A 536 -20.92 -18.08 -11.16
N CYS A 537 -21.88 -17.95 -10.24
CA CYS A 537 -21.83 -18.55 -8.90
C CYS A 537 -21.54 -20.07 -8.86
N GLY A 538 -21.79 -20.81 -9.95
CA GLY A 538 -21.50 -22.25 -10.06
C GLY A 538 -20.05 -22.65 -10.34
N GLN A 539 -19.13 -21.70 -10.56
CA GLN A 539 -17.71 -21.97 -10.84
C GLN A 539 -16.75 -21.48 -9.75
N LEU A 540 -17.27 -20.94 -8.63
CA LEU A 540 -16.44 -20.42 -7.55
C LEU A 540 -15.58 -21.49 -6.85
N ASN A 541 -16.02 -22.76 -6.85
CA ASN A 541 -15.29 -23.87 -6.21
C ASN A 541 -13.93 -24.20 -6.84
N GLN A 542 -13.65 -23.75 -8.08
CA GLN A 542 -12.35 -23.99 -8.72
C GLN A 542 -11.28 -22.94 -8.34
N TYR A 543 -11.65 -21.83 -7.69
CA TYR A 543 -10.72 -20.75 -7.34
C TYR A 543 -10.21 -20.79 -5.90
N PHE A 544 -10.74 -21.69 -5.06
CA PHE A 544 -10.33 -21.84 -3.65
C PHE A 544 -9.34 -23.00 -3.40
N TYR A 545 -9.03 -23.81 -4.42
CA TYR A 545 -8.14 -24.98 -4.31
C TYR A 545 -7.14 -25.05 -5.48
N GLY A 546 -6.27 -24.05 -5.62
CA GLY A 546 -5.21 -24.01 -6.64
C GLY A 546 -3.93 -23.39 -6.15
#